data_AF-M3HF21-F1
#
_entry.id   AF-M3HF21-F1
#
_cell.length_a   1.000
_cell.length_b   1.000
_cell.length_c   1.000
_cell.angle_alpha   90.00
_cell.angle_beta   90.00
_cell.angle_gamma   90.00
#
_symmetry.space_group_name_H-M   'P 1'
#
loop_
_entity.id
_entity.type
_entity.pdbx_description
1 polymer ?
#
loop_
_entity_poly.entity_id
_entity_poly.type
_entity_poly.pdbx_seq_one_letter_code
_entity_poly.pdbx_strand_id
1 'polypeptide(L)'
;MRARTKFILSILISFIFCILFFYYTGTTGQTGKISFQLTDLFFPFIKGPVIALGIIAIPFSILVIIGSSHAVNLTDGLDGLATGTVLISVMTLGVIAYFSGTPIVANYLNIPYLPGAHEYSVFLSALTGALFGFLWFNAHPAQVFMGDTGSLFLGATLGMIVILLKKEILLLILGAIFVSEALSVILQVGSFKLTGKRIFKMAPLHHHFELGGLKETKIVIRFWIIAVILAIISLSTLKIQ
;
A
#
# COMPACT_ATOMS: atom_id res chain seq x y z
N MET A 1 9.50 -19.56 10.69
CA MET A 1 10.60 -18.63 11.07
C MET A 1 10.20 -17.78 12.25
N ARG A 2 11.14 -17.41 13.14
CA ARG A 2 10.85 -16.50 14.27
C ARG A 2 10.50 -15.10 13.74
N ALA A 3 9.62 -14.39 14.43
CA ALA A 3 9.17 -13.05 14.03
C ALA A 3 10.34 -12.06 13.82
N ARG A 4 11.36 -12.11 14.69
CA ARG A 4 12.57 -11.29 14.57
C ARG A 4 13.31 -11.53 13.25
N THR A 5 13.46 -12.79 12.85
CA THR A 5 14.16 -13.14 11.61
C THR A 5 13.38 -12.66 10.39
N LYS A 6 12.04 -12.81 10.39
CA LYS A 6 11.19 -12.28 9.31
C LYS A 6 11.36 -10.78 9.17
N PHE A 7 11.29 -10.04 10.28
CA PHE A 7 11.44 -8.59 10.28
C PHE A 7 12.81 -8.13 9.77
N ILE A 8 13.91 -8.78 10.21
CA ILE A 8 15.27 -8.47 9.75
C ILE A 8 15.41 -8.72 8.25
N LEU A 9 14.87 -9.82 7.72
CA LEU A 9 14.91 -10.11 6.29
C LEU A 9 14.09 -9.09 5.48
N SER A 10 12.92 -8.69 5.96
CA SER A 10 12.14 -7.64 5.31
C SER A 10 12.89 -6.30 5.27
N ILE A 11 13.61 -5.95 6.34
CA ILE A 11 14.51 -4.77 6.35
C ILE A 11 15.59 -4.91 5.28
N LEU A 12 16.28 -6.05 5.26
CA LEU A 12 17.40 -6.28 4.35
C LEU A 12 16.97 -6.22 2.88
N ILE A 13 15.85 -6.86 2.53
CA ILE A 13 15.28 -6.81 1.18
C ILE A 13 14.87 -5.38 0.81
N SER A 14 14.20 -4.66 1.73
CA SER A 14 13.78 -3.28 1.50
C SER A 14 14.98 -2.34 1.32
N PHE A 15 16.06 -2.56 2.07
CA PHE A 15 17.30 -1.80 1.99
C PHE A 15 17.99 -2.01 0.64
N ILE A 16 18.12 -3.28 0.19
CA ILE A 16 18.68 -3.61 -1.13
C ILE A 16 17.86 -2.94 -2.23
N PHE A 17 16.53 -3.04 -2.18
CA PHE A 17 15.66 -2.36 -3.13
C PHE A 17 15.89 -0.85 -3.15
N CYS A 18 15.94 -0.19 -1.99
CA CYS A 18 16.16 1.25 -1.92
C CYS A 18 17.52 1.66 -2.50
N ILE A 19 18.60 0.93 -2.20
CA ILE A 19 19.92 1.21 -2.78
C ILE A 19 19.86 1.10 -4.31
N LEU A 20 19.32 0.00 -4.83
CA LEU A 20 19.23 -0.21 -6.28
C LEU A 20 18.39 0.90 -6.92
N PHE A 21 17.24 1.24 -6.32
CA PHE A 21 16.36 2.28 -6.82
C PHE A 21 17.05 3.66 -6.86
N PHE A 22 17.63 4.12 -5.75
CA PHE A 22 18.30 5.42 -5.70
C PHE A 22 19.62 5.47 -6.48
N TYR A 23 20.26 4.33 -6.74
CA TYR A 23 21.49 4.25 -7.54
C TYR A 23 21.21 4.28 -9.05
N TYR A 24 20.23 3.51 -9.52
CA TYR A 24 19.94 3.38 -10.95
C TYR A 24 18.97 4.42 -11.49
N THR A 25 18.16 5.04 -10.64
CA THR A 25 17.19 6.03 -11.08
C THR A 25 17.81 7.42 -11.01
N GLY A 26 17.70 8.20 -12.09
CA GLY A 26 18.20 9.58 -12.13
C GLY A 26 17.67 10.43 -10.97
N THR A 27 18.47 11.40 -10.53
CA THR A 27 18.18 12.20 -9.32
C THR A 27 17.11 13.27 -9.52
N THR A 28 16.84 13.65 -10.78
CA THR A 28 15.93 14.74 -11.14
C THR A 28 15.00 14.33 -12.28
N GLY A 29 13.75 14.78 -12.20
CA GLY A 29 12.74 14.63 -13.24
C GLY A 29 12.03 15.96 -13.48
N GLN A 30 11.55 16.16 -14.71
CA GLN A 30 10.76 17.33 -15.08
C GLN A 30 9.51 16.89 -15.82
N THR A 31 8.36 17.47 -15.45
CA THR A 31 7.08 17.23 -16.11
C THR A 31 6.33 18.54 -16.24
N GLY A 32 6.23 19.07 -17.46
CA GLY A 32 5.68 20.39 -17.70
C GLY A 32 6.43 21.45 -16.88
N LYS A 33 5.72 22.10 -15.95
CA LYS A 33 6.29 23.14 -15.06
C LYS A 33 6.86 22.59 -13.75
N ILE A 34 6.68 21.30 -13.45
CA ILE A 34 7.17 20.68 -12.21
C ILE A 34 8.57 20.12 -12.46
N SER A 35 9.56 20.65 -11.73
CA SER A 35 10.84 19.98 -11.50
C SER A 35 10.81 19.29 -10.15
N PHE A 36 11.23 18.03 -10.07
CA PHE A 36 11.26 17.27 -8.83
C PHE A 36 12.51 16.41 -8.71
N GLN A 37 12.91 16.13 -7.48
CA GLN A 37 13.94 15.16 -7.14
C GLN A 37 13.32 13.81 -6.76
N LEU A 38 14.10 12.75 -6.92
CA LEU A 38 13.67 11.41 -6.51
C LEU A 38 13.47 11.28 -4.99
N THR A 39 14.05 12.19 -4.21
CA THR A 39 13.90 12.28 -2.75
C THR A 39 12.73 13.18 -2.31
N ASP A 40 12.06 13.85 -3.25
CA ASP A 40 10.93 14.72 -2.93
C ASP A 40 9.66 13.93 -2.60
N LEU A 41 8.91 14.42 -1.63
CA LEU A 41 7.65 13.84 -1.20
C LEU A 41 6.48 14.64 -1.76
N PHE A 42 5.53 13.93 -2.37
CA PHE A 42 4.31 14.51 -2.91
C PHE A 42 3.14 14.24 -1.97
N PHE A 43 2.32 15.27 -1.74
CA PHE A 43 1.12 15.17 -0.92
C PHE A 43 -0.13 15.14 -1.78
N PRO A 44 -1.10 14.26 -1.50
CA PRO A 44 -2.43 14.35 -2.12
C PRO A 44 -3.03 15.75 -1.87
N PHE A 45 -3.78 16.26 -2.84
CA PHE A 45 -4.45 17.57 -2.80
C PHE A 45 -3.54 18.82 -2.81
N ILE A 46 -2.23 18.66 -2.87
CA ILE A 46 -1.27 19.77 -2.94
C ILE A 46 -0.44 19.61 -4.21
N LYS A 47 -0.34 20.69 -5.00
CA LYS A 47 0.38 20.67 -6.27
C LYS A 47 1.90 20.68 -6.09
N GLY A 48 2.57 19.70 -6.68
CA GLY A 48 4.03 19.62 -6.76
C GLY A 48 4.73 19.03 -5.52
N PRO A 49 6.06 18.98 -5.52
CA PRO A 49 6.83 18.45 -4.39
C PRO A 49 6.73 19.40 -3.19
N VAL A 50 6.39 18.83 -2.03
CA VAL A 50 6.17 19.63 -0.81
C VAL A 50 7.39 19.58 0.11
N ILE A 51 8.03 18.41 0.21
CA ILE A 51 9.13 18.18 1.16
C ILE A 51 10.28 17.48 0.44
N ALA A 52 11.47 18.08 0.43
CA ALA A 52 12.69 17.43 -0.01
C ALA A 52 13.30 16.63 1.15
N LEU A 53 13.21 15.30 1.12
CA LEU A 53 13.71 14.46 2.22
C LEU A 53 15.23 14.24 2.17
N GLY A 54 15.86 14.45 1.03
CA GLY A 54 17.28 14.14 0.83
C GLY A 54 17.61 12.70 1.24
N ILE A 55 18.65 12.50 2.05
CA ILE A 55 19.10 11.16 2.48
C ILE A 55 18.07 10.42 3.35
N ILE A 56 17.15 11.15 4.00
CA ILE A 56 16.09 10.59 4.85
C ILE A 56 15.06 9.83 3.99
N ALA A 57 15.03 10.05 2.67
CA ALA A 57 14.18 9.30 1.75
C ALA A 57 14.43 7.79 1.82
N ILE A 58 15.67 7.35 2.08
CA ILE A 58 16.03 5.92 2.18
C ILE A 58 15.36 5.25 3.39
N PRO A 59 15.61 5.68 4.65
CA PRO A 59 14.94 5.07 5.80
C PRO A 59 13.42 5.23 5.76
N PHE A 60 12.91 6.34 5.19
CA PHE A 60 11.48 6.52 4.97
C PHE A 60 10.90 5.47 4.00
N SER A 61 11.55 5.24 2.86
CA SER A 61 11.14 4.23 1.87
C SER A 61 11.12 2.83 2.47
N ILE A 62 12.14 2.49 3.26
CA ILE A 62 12.20 1.21 3.98
C ILE A 62 11.01 1.06 4.94
N LEU A 63 10.68 2.13 5.67
CA LEU A 63 9.51 2.14 6.56
C LEU A 63 8.20 1.93 5.79
N VAL A 64 8.03 2.57 4.63
CA VAL A 64 6.85 2.40 3.78
C VAL A 64 6.73 0.93 3.31
N ILE A 65 7.82 0.31 2.84
CA ILE A 65 7.79 -1.09 2.35
C ILE A 65 7.47 -2.06 3.48
N ILE A 66 8.19 -1.98 4.61
CA ILE A 66 8.01 -2.89 5.74
C ILE A 66 6.62 -2.67 6.37
N GLY A 67 6.24 -1.41 6.56
CA GLY A 67 4.95 -1.03 7.10
C GLY A 67 3.81 -1.62 6.28
N SER A 68 3.88 -1.49 4.95
CA SER A 68 2.88 -2.05 4.03
C SER A 68 2.86 -3.58 4.06
N SER A 69 4.03 -4.22 4.05
CA SER A 69 4.18 -5.69 4.12
C SER A 69 3.50 -6.27 5.36
N HIS A 70 3.80 -5.70 6.53
CA HIS A 70 3.20 -6.16 7.79
C HIS A 70 1.74 -5.73 7.95
N ALA A 71 1.33 -4.57 7.42
CA ALA A 71 -0.06 -4.14 7.48
C ALA A 71 -0.99 -5.05 6.66
N VAL A 72 -0.57 -5.46 5.46
CA VAL A 72 -1.33 -6.44 4.65
C VAL A 72 -1.34 -7.81 5.35
N ASN A 73 -0.22 -8.25 5.92
CA ASN A 73 -0.17 -9.50 6.71
C ASN A 73 -1.10 -9.47 7.94
N LEU A 74 -1.23 -8.33 8.63
CA LEU A 74 -2.21 -8.18 9.71
C LEU A 74 -3.67 -8.16 9.23
N THR A 75 -3.91 -7.77 7.97
CA THR A 75 -5.25 -7.71 7.37
C THR A 75 -5.71 -9.07 6.85
N ASP A 76 -4.79 -10.03 6.67
CA ASP A 76 -5.06 -11.41 6.22
C ASP A 76 -5.58 -12.28 7.37
N GLY A 77 -6.70 -11.86 7.98
CA GLY A 77 -7.34 -12.55 9.11
C GLY A 77 -8.75 -13.07 8.86
N LEU A 78 -9.35 -12.71 7.71
CA LEU A 78 -10.67 -13.18 7.27
C LEU A 78 -10.64 -13.55 5.78
N ASP A 79 -11.50 -14.49 5.38
CA ASP A 79 -11.61 -15.02 4.03
C ASP A 79 -11.88 -13.91 3.00
N GLY A 80 -10.93 -13.68 2.08
CA GLY A 80 -11.04 -12.67 1.03
C GLY A 80 -10.79 -11.21 1.47
N LEU A 81 -10.55 -10.94 2.76
CA LEU A 81 -10.37 -9.56 3.25
C LEU A 81 -9.11 -8.90 2.66
N ALA A 82 -7.94 -9.49 2.91
CA ALA A 82 -6.68 -8.98 2.38
C ALA A 82 -6.66 -9.04 0.85
N THR A 83 -7.05 -10.17 0.26
CA THR A 83 -7.06 -10.35 -1.21
C THR A 83 -7.88 -9.27 -1.91
N GLY A 84 -9.12 -9.02 -1.50
CA GLY A 84 -9.99 -8.05 -2.18
C GLY A 84 -9.55 -6.59 -1.97
N THR A 85 -9.08 -6.24 -0.77
CA THR A 85 -8.57 -4.89 -0.48
C THR A 85 -7.25 -4.61 -1.23
N VAL A 86 -6.36 -5.60 -1.34
CA VAL A 86 -5.12 -5.50 -2.13
C VAL A 86 -5.46 -5.42 -3.62
N LEU A 87 -6.40 -6.23 -4.11
CA LEU A 87 -6.83 -6.22 -5.50
C LEU A 87 -7.29 -4.82 -5.94
N ILE A 88 -8.11 -4.16 -5.13
CA ILE A 88 -8.57 -2.78 -5.39
C ILE A 88 -7.39 -1.80 -5.42
N SER A 89 -6.45 -1.95 -4.49
CA SER A 89 -5.25 -1.10 -4.41
C SER A 89 -4.33 -1.28 -5.62
N VAL A 90 -4.06 -2.53 -6.01
CA VAL A 90 -3.21 -2.90 -7.17
C VAL A 90 -3.82 -2.38 -8.47
N MET A 91 -5.13 -2.54 -8.68
CA MET A 91 -5.80 -2.00 -9.87
C MET A 91 -5.67 -0.48 -9.94
N THR A 92 -5.87 0.20 -8.79
CA THR A 92 -5.75 1.66 -8.71
C THR A 92 -4.34 2.14 -9.02
N LEU A 93 -3.33 1.46 -8.46
CA LEU A 93 -1.92 1.76 -8.75
C LEU A 93 -1.56 1.43 -10.20
N GLY A 94 -2.18 0.42 -10.82
CA GLY A 94 -2.00 0.10 -12.23
C GLY A 94 -2.45 1.25 -13.13
N VAL A 95 -3.62 1.82 -12.86
CA VAL A 95 -4.12 3.01 -13.56
C VAL A 95 -3.20 4.21 -13.35
N ILE A 96 -2.75 4.45 -12.11
CA ILE A 96 -1.80 5.53 -11.79
C ILE A 96 -0.48 5.34 -12.55
N ALA A 97 0.05 4.11 -12.57
CA ALA A 97 1.28 3.77 -13.28
C ALA A 97 1.17 4.05 -14.78
N TYR A 98 0.04 3.69 -15.38
CA TYR A 98 -0.25 4.00 -16.78
C TYR A 98 -0.26 5.52 -17.03
N PHE A 99 -0.95 6.29 -16.18
CA PHE A 99 -1.01 7.76 -16.30
C PHE A 99 0.36 8.43 -16.12
N SER A 100 1.14 8.02 -15.12
CA SER A 100 2.50 8.54 -14.90
C SER A 100 3.48 8.13 -16.01
N GLY A 101 3.21 7.01 -16.69
CA GLY A 101 4.02 6.54 -17.83
C GLY A 101 3.69 7.22 -19.15
N THR A 102 2.50 7.83 -19.30
CA THR A 102 2.12 8.54 -20.54
C THR A 102 2.43 10.04 -20.43
N PRO A 103 3.39 10.59 -21.20
CA PRO A 103 3.82 11.99 -21.05
C PRO A 103 2.67 13.01 -21.18
N ILE A 104 1.76 12.77 -22.13
CA ILE A 104 0.63 13.66 -22.41
C ILE A 104 -0.34 13.70 -21.21
N VAL A 105 -0.65 12.53 -20.64
CA VAL A 105 -1.56 12.41 -19.50
C VAL A 105 -0.90 12.95 -18.23
N ALA A 106 0.37 12.61 -17.98
CA ALA A 106 1.12 13.12 -16.85
C ALA A 106 1.17 14.65 -16.83
N ASN A 107 1.42 15.27 -17.99
CA ASN A 107 1.40 16.73 -18.13
C ASN A 107 0.00 17.32 -17.93
N TYR A 108 -1.05 16.70 -18.48
CA TYR A 108 -2.43 17.16 -18.29
C TYR A 108 -2.90 17.07 -16.84
N LEU A 109 -2.55 15.99 -16.15
CA LEU A 109 -2.86 15.77 -14.74
C LEU A 109 -1.92 16.54 -13.81
N ASN A 110 -0.81 17.08 -14.33
CA ASN A 110 0.23 17.76 -13.56
C ASN A 110 0.87 16.84 -12.49
N ILE A 111 1.06 15.57 -12.83
CA ILE A 111 1.71 14.57 -11.99
C ILE A 111 3.12 14.25 -12.51
N PRO A 112 4.03 13.71 -11.68
CA PRO A 112 5.36 13.29 -12.12
C PRO A 112 5.28 12.29 -13.28
N TYR A 113 5.89 12.64 -14.41
CA TYR A 113 6.15 11.73 -15.51
C TYR A 113 7.33 10.83 -15.14
N LEU A 114 7.12 9.53 -15.25
CA LEU A 114 8.06 8.50 -14.86
C LEU A 114 8.32 7.58 -16.07
N PRO A 115 9.45 7.77 -16.78
CA PRO A 115 9.81 6.91 -17.90
C PRO A 115 9.82 5.43 -17.48
N GLY A 116 9.15 4.57 -18.25
CA GLY A 116 9.06 3.14 -17.95
C GLY A 116 7.98 2.73 -16.95
N ALA A 117 7.19 3.67 -16.40
CA ALA A 117 6.11 3.32 -15.46
C ALA A 117 5.00 2.43 -16.07
N HIS A 118 4.93 2.34 -17.40
CA HIS A 118 4.08 1.38 -18.11
C HIS A 118 4.36 -0.08 -17.75
N GLU A 119 5.62 -0.43 -17.49
CA GLU A 119 6.01 -1.78 -17.10
C GLU A 119 5.39 -2.16 -15.74
N TYR A 120 5.28 -1.18 -14.84
CA TYR A 120 4.59 -1.39 -13.56
C TYR A 120 3.10 -1.65 -13.78
N SER A 121 2.47 -0.96 -14.73
CA SER A 121 1.07 -1.22 -15.09
C SER A 121 0.87 -2.64 -15.62
N VAL A 122 1.80 -3.16 -16.43
CA VAL A 122 1.74 -4.55 -16.93
C VAL A 122 1.86 -5.53 -15.77
N PHE A 123 2.85 -5.36 -14.91
CA PHE A 123 3.05 -6.20 -13.72
C PHE A 123 1.82 -6.18 -12.78
N LEU A 124 1.27 -5.00 -12.48
CA LEU A 124 0.09 -4.84 -11.62
C LEU A 124 -1.18 -5.42 -12.26
N SER A 125 -1.28 -5.41 -13.59
CA SER A 125 -2.39 -6.07 -14.31
C SER A 125 -2.29 -7.60 -14.20
N ALA A 126 -1.09 -8.16 -14.36
CA ALA A 126 -0.85 -9.59 -14.13
C ALA A 126 -1.14 -9.99 -12.68
N LEU A 127 -0.70 -9.18 -11.71
CA LEU A 127 -0.98 -9.39 -10.29
C LEU A 127 -2.48 -9.32 -9.99
N THR A 128 -3.20 -8.39 -10.62
CA THR A 128 -4.67 -8.29 -10.52
C THR A 128 -5.34 -9.57 -11.01
N GLY A 129 -4.93 -10.12 -12.16
CA GLY A 129 -5.42 -11.41 -12.66
C GLY A 129 -5.15 -12.55 -11.68
N ALA A 130 -3.94 -12.62 -11.12
CA ALA A 130 -3.59 -13.61 -10.10
C ALA A 130 -4.43 -13.48 -8.83
N LEU A 131 -4.71 -12.24 -8.37
CA LEU A 131 -5.55 -11.98 -7.20
C LEU A 131 -7.02 -12.33 -7.45
N PHE A 132 -7.57 -12.07 -8.63
CA PHE A 132 -8.90 -12.55 -8.99
C PHE A 132 -8.97 -14.08 -8.98
N GLY A 133 -7.97 -14.74 -9.57
CA GLY A 133 -7.86 -16.21 -9.56
C GLY A 133 -7.72 -16.77 -8.14
N PHE A 134 -6.93 -16.14 -7.28
CA PHE A 134 -6.79 -16.53 -5.88
C PHE A 134 -8.09 -16.30 -5.09
N LEU A 135 -8.75 -15.16 -5.30
CA LEU A 135 -10.00 -14.80 -4.63
C LEU A 135 -11.13 -15.80 -4.94
N TRP A 136 -11.13 -16.42 -6.13
CA TRP A 136 -12.06 -17.50 -6.46
C TRP A 136 -12.02 -18.65 -5.43
N PHE A 137 -10.83 -19.00 -4.94
CA PHE A 137 -10.63 -20.07 -3.97
C PHE A 137 -10.57 -19.56 -2.52
N ASN A 138 -10.29 -18.27 -2.31
CA ASN A 138 -10.14 -17.66 -0.99
C ASN A 138 -11.40 -16.94 -0.50
N ALA A 139 -12.40 -16.69 -1.37
CA ALA A 139 -13.68 -16.16 -0.95
C ALA A 139 -14.40 -17.13 -0.01
N HIS A 140 -15.11 -16.58 0.98
CA HIS A 140 -15.74 -17.38 2.02
C HIS A 140 -16.77 -18.37 1.46
N PRO A 141 -16.75 -19.65 1.88
CA PRO A 141 -15.75 -20.28 2.76
C PRO A 141 -14.44 -20.60 2.03
N ALA A 142 -13.29 -20.17 2.58
CA ALA A 142 -12.00 -20.33 1.91
C ALA A 142 -11.56 -21.78 1.76
N GLN A 143 -11.08 -22.11 0.56
CA GLN A 143 -10.44 -23.38 0.21
C GLN A 143 -8.91 -23.31 0.29
N VAL A 144 -8.35 -22.11 0.09
CA VAL A 144 -6.92 -21.83 0.14
C VAL A 144 -6.67 -20.56 0.95
N PHE A 145 -5.71 -20.63 1.88
CA PHE A 145 -5.24 -19.48 2.66
C PHE A 145 -4.01 -18.85 2.03
N MET A 146 -3.92 -17.53 2.09
CA MET A 146 -2.83 -16.76 1.48
C MET A 146 -1.51 -16.99 2.22
N GLY A 147 -1.58 -17.00 3.55
CA GLY A 147 -0.44 -17.20 4.43
C GLY A 147 0.59 -16.06 4.34
N ASP A 148 1.66 -16.21 5.11
CA ASP A 148 2.72 -15.19 5.17
C ASP A 148 3.42 -14.96 3.82
N THR A 149 3.52 -16.00 3.00
CA THR A 149 4.18 -15.94 1.69
C THR A 149 3.47 -14.94 0.78
N GLY A 150 2.13 -15.04 0.67
CA GLY A 150 1.35 -14.14 -0.16
C GLY A 150 1.22 -12.75 0.46
N SER A 151 0.83 -12.67 1.73
CA SER A 151 0.48 -11.39 2.35
C SER A 151 1.68 -10.45 2.53
N LEU A 152 2.85 -10.97 2.93
CA LEU A 152 4.07 -10.16 3.04
C LEU A 152 4.55 -9.68 1.67
N PHE A 153 4.48 -10.55 0.65
CA PHE A 153 4.85 -10.21 -0.73
C PHE A 153 3.94 -9.10 -1.28
N LEU A 154 2.61 -9.24 -1.14
CA LEU A 154 1.65 -8.28 -1.64
C LEU A 154 1.81 -6.91 -0.98
N GLY A 155 1.96 -6.86 0.34
CA GLY A 155 2.18 -5.60 1.03
C GLY A 155 3.53 -4.97 0.70
N ALA A 156 4.61 -5.76 0.58
CA ALA A 156 5.91 -5.24 0.15
C ALA A 156 5.83 -4.69 -1.29
N THR A 157 5.11 -5.38 -2.18
CA THR A 157 4.87 -4.96 -3.56
C THR A 157 4.13 -3.63 -3.62
N LEU A 158 3.05 -3.47 -2.83
CA LEU A 158 2.35 -2.18 -2.72
C LEU A 158 3.30 -1.06 -2.27
N GLY A 159 4.08 -1.32 -1.22
CA GLY A 159 5.07 -0.37 -0.71
C GLY A 159 6.13 0.04 -1.74
N MET A 160 6.67 -0.93 -2.48
CA MET A 160 7.65 -0.66 -3.55
C MET A 160 7.02 0.14 -4.69
N ILE A 161 5.83 -0.24 -5.15
CA ILE A 161 5.16 0.42 -6.27
C ILE A 161 4.82 1.88 -5.94
N VAL A 162 4.38 2.20 -4.72
CA VAL A 162 4.10 3.60 -4.38
C VAL A 162 5.36 4.45 -4.32
N ILE A 163 6.52 3.89 -3.96
CA ILE A 163 7.82 4.58 -4.03
C ILE A 163 8.21 4.81 -5.49
N LEU A 164 8.11 3.78 -6.34
CA LEU A 164 8.41 3.88 -7.77
C LEU A 164 7.52 4.92 -8.46
N LEU A 165 6.26 5.03 -8.04
CA LEU A 165 5.28 5.99 -8.59
C LEU A 165 5.29 7.37 -7.92
N LYS A 166 6.13 7.59 -6.89
CA LYS A 166 6.16 8.85 -6.12
C LYS A 166 4.80 9.19 -5.49
N LYS A 167 4.12 8.16 -4.99
CA LYS A 167 2.78 8.18 -4.38
C LYS A 167 2.78 7.60 -2.95
N GLU A 168 3.88 7.78 -2.23
CA GLU A 168 4.10 7.22 -0.89
C GLU A 168 3.03 7.67 0.11
N ILE A 169 2.71 8.97 0.12
CA ILE A 169 1.67 9.52 1.01
C ILE A 169 0.26 9.15 0.55
N LEU A 170 0.07 8.94 -0.76
CA LEU A 170 -1.22 8.47 -1.29
C LEU A 170 -1.59 7.09 -0.73
N LEU A 171 -0.59 6.27 -0.37
CA LEU A 171 -0.83 4.97 0.25
C LEU A 171 -1.60 5.09 1.57
N LEU A 172 -1.48 6.19 2.32
CA LEU A 172 -2.25 6.41 3.54
C LEU A 172 -3.75 6.52 3.27
N ILE A 173 -4.13 6.99 2.07
CA ILE A 173 -5.52 7.08 1.62
C ILE A 173 -5.92 5.76 0.97
N LEU A 174 -5.19 5.32 -0.06
CA LEU A 174 -5.53 4.11 -0.83
C LEU A 174 -5.55 2.86 0.05
N GLY A 175 -4.53 2.74 0.90
CA GLY A 175 -4.34 1.64 1.84
C GLY A 175 -4.90 1.93 3.24
N ALA A 176 -5.82 2.88 3.41
CA ALA A 176 -6.29 3.29 4.74
C ALA A 176 -6.85 2.13 5.57
N ILE A 177 -7.39 1.08 4.92
CA ILE A 177 -7.80 -0.15 5.60
C ILE A 177 -6.59 -0.84 6.23
N PHE A 178 -5.53 -1.13 5.47
CA PHE A 178 -4.29 -1.73 5.99
C PHE A 178 -3.69 -0.87 7.10
N VAL A 179 -3.68 0.45 6.90
CA VAL A 179 -3.18 1.41 7.89
C VAL A 179 -4.01 1.35 9.17
N SER A 180 -5.34 1.33 9.06
CA SER A 180 -6.24 1.25 10.22
C SER A 180 -6.10 -0.07 10.97
N GLU A 181 -5.93 -1.18 10.26
CA GLU A 181 -5.69 -2.50 10.83
C GLU A 181 -4.37 -2.53 11.61
N ALA A 182 -3.28 -2.06 11.00
CA ALA A 182 -1.97 -1.97 11.66
C ALA A 182 -1.99 -1.01 12.87
N LEU A 183 -2.59 0.18 12.72
CA LEU A 183 -2.73 1.15 13.81
C LEU A 183 -3.53 0.59 14.98
N SER A 184 -4.58 -0.20 14.72
CA SER A 184 -5.36 -0.80 15.79
C SER A 184 -4.53 -1.75 16.65
N VAL A 185 -3.63 -2.52 16.05
CA VAL A 185 -2.71 -3.41 16.76
C VAL A 185 -1.70 -2.61 17.56
N ILE A 186 -1.10 -1.57 16.97
CA ILE A 186 -0.14 -0.70 17.65
C ILE A 186 -0.77 -0.04 18.88
N LEU A 187 -1.97 0.54 18.72
CA LEU A 187 -2.69 1.21 19.80
C LEU A 187 -3.13 0.21 20.88
N GLN A 188 -3.61 -0.98 20.50
CA GLN A 188 -4.02 -2.03 21.44
C GLN A 188 -2.84 -2.52 22.28
N VAL A 189 -1.70 -2.83 21.65
CA VAL A 189 -0.49 -3.29 22.34
C VAL A 189 0.08 -2.17 23.22
N GLY A 190 0.11 -0.93 22.73
CA GLY A 190 0.53 0.24 23.50
C GLY A 190 -0.33 0.45 24.74
N SER A 191 -1.66 0.44 24.59
CA SER A 191 -2.59 0.59 25.71
C SER A 191 -2.43 -0.52 26.75
N PHE A 192 -2.32 -1.77 26.32
CA PHE A 192 -2.19 -2.89 27.26
C PHE A 192 -0.86 -2.84 28.02
N LYS A 193 0.24 -2.41 27.37
CA LYS A 193 1.55 -2.25 28.04
C LYS A 193 1.59 -1.07 29.01
N LEU A 194 0.91 0.03 28.71
CA LEU A 194 0.94 1.25 29.52
C LEU A 194 -0.11 1.27 30.64
N THR A 195 -1.31 0.76 30.37
CA THR A 195 -2.47 0.89 31.26
C THR A 195 -3.05 -0.46 31.72
N GLY A 196 -2.62 -1.57 31.11
CA GLY A 196 -3.23 -2.90 31.32
C GLY A 196 -4.63 -3.05 30.72
N LYS A 197 -5.17 -2.02 30.06
CA LYS A 197 -6.53 -2.01 29.51
C LYS A 197 -6.52 -2.16 27.99
N ARG A 198 -7.51 -2.90 27.48
CA ARG A 198 -7.79 -3.04 26.03
C ARG A 198 -8.65 -1.87 25.56
N ILE A 199 -8.36 -1.32 24.38
CA ILE A 199 -9.16 -0.26 23.74
C ILE A 199 -10.17 -0.84 22.74
N PHE A 200 -9.79 -1.91 22.03
CA PHE A 200 -10.67 -2.70 21.17
C PHE A 200 -10.95 -4.04 21.85
N LYS A 201 -12.13 -4.63 21.56
CA LYS A 201 -12.48 -6.00 21.98
C LYS A 201 -11.38 -7.00 21.63
N MET A 202 -10.86 -6.91 20.40
CA MET A 202 -9.70 -7.63 19.89
C MET A 202 -9.05 -6.76 18.81
N ALA A 203 -7.74 -6.87 18.61
CA ALA A 203 -7.04 -6.29 17.48
C ALA A 203 -6.49 -7.45 16.62
N PRO A 204 -6.51 -7.35 15.28
CA PRO A 204 -6.86 -6.18 14.47
C PRO A 204 -8.37 -5.81 14.41
N LEU A 205 -8.75 -4.74 13.70
CA LEU A 205 -10.10 -4.17 13.68
C LEU A 205 -11.17 -5.14 13.17
N HIS A 206 -10.87 -5.98 12.19
CA HIS A 206 -11.86 -6.95 11.71
C HIS A 206 -12.35 -7.90 12.83
N HIS A 207 -11.47 -8.36 13.72
CA HIS A 207 -11.88 -9.17 14.88
C HIS A 207 -12.64 -8.36 15.93
N HIS A 208 -12.38 -7.06 16.06
CA HIS A 208 -13.22 -6.19 16.90
C HIS A 208 -14.67 -6.18 16.42
N PHE A 209 -14.88 -6.09 15.11
CA PHE A 209 -16.20 -6.09 14.48
C PHE A 209 -16.87 -7.46 14.54
N GLU A 210 -16.11 -8.54 14.39
CA GLU A 210 -16.56 -9.91 14.53
C GLU A 210 -17.10 -10.19 15.95
N LEU A 211 -16.32 -9.84 16.99
CA LEU A 211 -16.77 -9.86 18.40
C LEU A 211 -17.85 -8.80 18.70
N GLY A 212 -18.12 -7.90 17.76
CA GLY A 212 -19.27 -7.02 17.72
C GLY A 212 -20.57 -7.71 17.28
N GLY A 213 -20.50 -8.97 16.84
CA GLY A 213 -21.64 -9.74 16.33
C GLY A 213 -21.85 -9.61 14.82
N LEU A 214 -20.93 -8.96 14.08
CA LEU A 214 -21.02 -8.91 12.62
C LEU A 214 -20.49 -10.21 12.02
N LYS A 215 -21.23 -10.76 11.04
CA LYS A 215 -20.77 -11.90 10.25
C LYS A 215 -19.53 -11.53 9.44
N GLU A 216 -18.56 -12.43 9.37
CA GLU A 216 -17.31 -12.30 8.60
C GLU A 216 -17.55 -11.77 7.18
N THR A 217 -18.40 -12.42 6.39
CA THR A 217 -18.72 -12.01 5.02
C THR A 217 -19.22 -10.56 4.92
N LYS A 218 -19.98 -10.10 5.93
CA LYS A 218 -20.49 -8.72 5.99
C LYS A 218 -19.36 -7.73 6.30
N ILE A 219 -18.38 -8.11 7.12
CA ILE A 219 -17.19 -7.29 7.41
C ILE A 219 -16.35 -7.16 6.13
N VAL A 220 -16.06 -8.29 5.47
CA VAL A 220 -15.26 -8.35 4.23
C VAL A 220 -15.86 -7.46 3.15
N ILE A 221 -17.15 -7.62 2.83
CA ILE A 221 -17.83 -6.81 1.81
C ILE A 221 -17.81 -5.32 2.17
N ARG A 222 -18.02 -4.96 3.44
CA ARG A 222 -17.97 -3.56 3.88
C ARG A 222 -16.58 -2.96 3.72
N PHE A 223 -15.54 -3.71 4.04
CA PHE A 223 -14.16 -3.28 3.84
C PHE A 223 -13.86 -3.11 2.35
N TRP A 224 -14.37 -3.97 1.47
CA TRP A 224 -14.25 -3.78 0.03
C TRP A 224 -14.97 -2.52 -0.46
N ILE A 225 -16.19 -2.25 0.01
CA ILE A 225 -16.90 -1.01 -0.32
C ILE A 225 -16.07 0.22 0.09
N ILE A 226 -15.50 0.21 1.29
CA ILE A 226 -14.62 1.29 1.76
C ILE A 226 -13.37 1.39 0.88
N ALA A 227 -12.74 0.26 0.53
CA ALA A 227 -11.57 0.23 -0.35
C ALA A 227 -11.86 0.84 -1.72
N VAL A 228 -13.01 0.53 -2.33
CA VAL A 228 -13.45 1.13 -3.60
C VAL A 228 -13.62 2.65 -3.46
N ILE A 229 -14.25 3.11 -2.38
CA ILE A 229 -14.41 4.55 -2.13
C ILE A 229 -13.03 5.22 -1.99
N LEU A 230 -12.11 4.63 -1.22
CA LEU A 230 -10.75 5.14 -1.05
C LEU A 230 -9.95 5.14 -2.36
N ALA A 231 -10.15 4.14 -3.22
CA ALA A 231 -9.58 4.10 -4.56
C ALA A 231 -10.08 5.25 -5.45
N ILE A 232 -11.39 5.51 -5.45
CA ILE A 232 -11.99 6.64 -6.18
C ILE A 232 -11.44 7.97 -5.66
N ILE A 233 -11.36 8.14 -4.33
CA ILE A 233 -10.76 9.34 -3.72
C ILE A 233 -9.30 9.48 -4.15
N SER A 234 -8.53 8.39 -4.12
CA SER A 234 -7.12 8.39 -4.52
C SER A 234 -6.93 8.80 -5.98
N LEU A 235 -7.74 8.27 -6.91
CA LEU A 235 -7.70 8.69 -8.31
C LEU A 235 -8.12 10.15 -8.50
N SER A 236 -9.11 10.61 -7.74
CA SER A 236 -9.58 11.99 -7.79
C SER A 236 -8.50 12.99 -7.36
N THR A 237 -7.60 12.58 -6.44
CA THR A 237 -6.50 13.45 -6.00
C THR A 237 -5.51 13.78 -7.11
N LEU A 238 -5.35 12.90 -8.12
CA LEU A 238 -4.34 13.07 -9.18
C LEU A 238 -4.47 14.38 -9.95
N LYS A 239 -5.70 14.89 -10.14
CA LYS A 239 -5.92 16.14 -10.89
C LYS A 239 -5.60 17.40 -10.07
N ILE A 240 -5.55 17.25 -8.75
CA ILE A 240 -5.38 18.35 -7.78
C ILE A 240 -3.98 18.26 -7.12
N GLN A 241 -3.13 17.35 -7.61
CA GLN A 241 -1.77 17.08 -7.15
C GLN A 241 -0.69 17.72 -8.04
#